data_AF-A0A5E4Q6T1-F1
#
_entry.id   AF-A0A5E4Q6T1-F1
#
_cell.length_a   1.000
_cell.length_b   1.000
_cell.length_c   1.000
_cell.angle_alpha   90.00
_cell.angle_beta   90.00
_cell.angle_gamma   90.00
#
_symmetry.space_group_name_H-M   'P 1'
#
loop_
_entity.id
_entity.type
_entity.pdbx_description
1 polymer ?
#
loop_
_entity_poly.entity_id
_entity_poly.type
_entity_poly.pdbx_seq_one_letter_code
_entity_poly.pdbx_strand_id
1 'polypeptide(L)'
;MQVSTVQPVFKLELNHKVTPKIVTIAKYDGTHPCLTASAAYDVHDNADIFFKEIADGVNVISVSTFGKNNDMLVIVGGNSSVMALNCHGEEVFWNVVSGKVTAVVPFDFDKDGESESKQNAIAVQWSGECLACCWTNGRVDWRDGAGRVIRRVQMRANAAAMLLADYRSLGVPDLICISERGEVFGYAPYQESSSFNSTKKLKCEEDRLAITELLNKKQALLVELQHYEANAASDADCCIQLAISTNNETVVRAALVFGEGVFETGETIARHPPQGSLRSILFIPMKPPRDVPVDIHIKALIGYPDSEQFHIFELTKHLPRFSMYKLLHTATALKHDSYVSFRITERVQRILIWINQNFLLDDEVKLEIEDAKELHLSFVCLRDRSRLNFDFEVDGQVTLTTTNIGLAGDLIQSLAVFLNISDLQSTANFPDTEKLLQEEIQISSEVGETRSRLAAESAEKAQLITALLPAAIDAASYDIKVMLSRYKEVILLNEELLTSCYVRRSSQEQMVSSLKNLHNILKQAARLRVGKYSKAVVSACRTAVQDGNTDALIKILRVGEIVK
;
A
#
# COMPACT_ATOMS: atom_id res chain seq x y z
N MET A 1 -32.41 16.36 0.92
CA MET A 1 -32.96 15.20 1.67
C MET A 1 -32.65 15.43 3.13
N GLN A 2 -33.63 15.32 4.02
CA GLN A 2 -33.41 15.42 5.46
C GLN A 2 -32.57 14.21 5.92
N VAL A 3 -31.36 14.47 6.45
CA VAL A 3 -30.58 13.44 7.14
C VAL A 3 -31.32 13.15 8.46
N SER A 4 -32.00 12.01 8.55
CA SER A 4 -32.66 11.58 9.78
C SER A 4 -31.61 11.45 10.89
N THR A 5 -31.77 12.16 12.00
CA THR A 5 -30.92 12.00 13.18
C THR A 5 -31.15 10.62 13.77
N VAL A 6 -30.23 9.69 13.55
CA VAL A 6 -30.28 8.34 14.10
C VAL A 6 -29.87 8.40 15.56
N GLN A 7 -30.71 7.89 16.46
CA GLN A 7 -30.31 7.68 17.84
C GLN A 7 -29.64 6.31 17.99
N PRO A 8 -28.58 6.21 18.80
CA PRO A 8 -27.98 4.93 19.12
C PRO A 8 -28.98 4.12 19.96
N VAL A 9 -29.09 2.82 19.66
CA VAL A 9 -29.93 1.86 20.38
C VAL A 9 -29.33 1.54 21.74
N PHE A 10 -28.01 1.60 21.85
CA PHE A 10 -27.30 1.58 23.12
C PHE A 10 -26.07 2.47 23.06
N LYS A 11 -25.68 2.98 24.23
CA LYS A 11 -24.45 3.74 24.45
C LYS A 11 -23.72 3.16 25.65
N LEU A 12 -22.42 2.91 25.51
CA LEU A 12 -21.52 2.50 26.59
C LEU A 12 -20.30 3.42 26.59
N GLU A 13 -19.69 3.61 27.75
CA GLU A 13 -18.43 4.32 27.90
C GLU A 13 -17.45 3.42 28.64
N LEU A 14 -16.32 3.13 27.99
CA LEU A 14 -15.21 2.37 28.56
C LEU A 14 -14.29 3.33 29.30
N ASN A 15 -13.82 2.95 30.48
CA ASN A 15 -12.84 3.73 31.26
C ASN A 15 -11.40 3.64 30.70
N HIS A 16 -11.24 3.15 29.47
CA HIS A 16 -9.96 2.90 28.83
C HIS A 16 -9.95 3.51 27.42
N LYS A 17 -8.79 4.01 27.01
CA LYS A 17 -8.56 4.41 25.62
C LYS A 17 -8.47 3.17 24.75
N VAL A 18 -9.06 3.24 23.55
CA VAL A 18 -9.11 2.12 22.61
C VAL A 18 -8.11 2.39 21.49
N THR A 19 -7.23 1.41 21.23
CA THR A 19 -6.29 1.47 20.11
C THR A 19 -7.06 1.22 18.80
N PRO A 20 -6.95 2.12 17.80
CA PRO A 20 -7.59 1.93 16.51
C PRO A 20 -7.23 0.59 15.86
N LYS A 21 -8.18 -0.01 15.14
CA LYS A 21 -8.03 -1.28 14.38
C LYS A 21 -7.76 -2.55 15.21
N ILE A 22 -7.67 -2.47 16.54
CA ILE A 22 -7.48 -3.64 17.42
C ILE A 22 -8.73 -3.83 18.26
N VAL A 23 -9.89 -4.01 17.61
CA VAL A 23 -11.16 -4.25 18.29
C VAL A 23 -11.95 -5.32 17.57
N THR A 24 -12.48 -6.26 18.32
CA THR A 24 -13.35 -7.34 17.82
C THR A 24 -14.53 -7.56 18.76
N ILE A 25 -15.58 -8.18 18.25
CA ILE A 25 -16.72 -8.64 19.05
C ILE A 25 -16.88 -10.14 18.77
N ALA A 26 -16.83 -10.94 19.83
CA ALA A 26 -16.91 -12.39 19.74
C ALA A 26 -17.61 -12.98 20.97
N LYS A 27 -18.09 -14.22 20.85
CA LYS A 27 -18.69 -14.97 21.96
C LYS A 27 -17.65 -15.89 22.58
N TYR A 28 -16.97 -15.44 23.63
CA TYR A 28 -15.87 -16.22 24.24
C TYR A 28 -16.36 -17.39 25.09
N ASP A 29 -17.55 -17.27 25.69
CA ASP A 29 -18.25 -18.34 26.41
C ASP A 29 -19.16 -19.18 25.48
N GLY A 30 -19.10 -18.93 24.17
CA GLY A 30 -19.98 -19.52 23.15
C GLY A 30 -21.39 -18.92 23.09
N THR A 31 -21.83 -18.17 24.10
CA THR A 31 -23.21 -17.70 24.24
C THR A 31 -23.36 -16.18 24.17
N HIS A 32 -22.56 -15.42 24.89
CA HIS A 32 -22.69 -13.99 25.09
C HIS A 32 -21.66 -13.19 24.28
N PRO A 33 -22.09 -12.20 23.48
CA PRO A 33 -21.18 -11.35 22.71
C PRO A 33 -20.42 -10.40 23.64
N CYS A 34 -19.10 -10.43 23.54
CA CYS A 34 -18.18 -9.58 24.30
C CYS A 34 -17.35 -8.73 23.34
N LEU A 35 -17.08 -7.49 23.75
CA LEU A 35 -16.22 -6.56 23.02
C LEU A 35 -14.81 -6.63 23.59
N THR A 36 -13.83 -6.90 22.73
CA THR A 36 -12.43 -7.08 23.12
C THR A 36 -11.53 -6.19 22.30
N ALA A 37 -10.59 -5.55 22.98
CA ALA A 37 -9.57 -4.70 22.38
C ALA A 37 -8.17 -5.21 22.73
N SER A 38 -7.87 -6.47 22.41
CA SER A 38 -6.58 -7.12 22.72
C SER A 38 -6.31 -8.38 21.87
N ALA A 39 -5.15 -9.00 22.08
CA ALA A 39 -4.62 -10.15 21.34
C ALA A 39 -5.48 -11.43 21.39
N ALA A 40 -5.15 -12.41 20.53
CA ALA A 40 -5.80 -13.72 20.50
C ALA A 40 -5.52 -14.51 21.78
N TYR A 41 -6.57 -14.83 22.54
CA TYR A 41 -6.49 -15.42 23.86
C TYR A 41 -7.77 -16.22 24.15
N ASP A 42 -7.66 -17.40 24.73
CA ASP A 42 -8.83 -18.07 25.28
C ASP A 42 -9.19 -17.41 26.61
N VAL A 43 -10.23 -16.58 26.56
CA VAL A 43 -10.71 -15.83 27.73
C VAL A 43 -11.40 -16.73 28.74
N HIS A 44 -11.99 -17.85 28.31
CA HIS A 44 -12.72 -18.75 29.20
C HIS A 44 -11.76 -19.61 30.03
N ASP A 45 -10.78 -20.23 29.37
CA ASP A 45 -9.83 -21.13 30.03
C ASP A 45 -8.56 -20.41 30.50
N ASN A 46 -8.47 -19.10 30.26
CA ASN A 46 -7.32 -18.26 30.60
C ASN A 46 -6.00 -18.88 30.09
N ALA A 47 -6.02 -19.32 28.82
CA ALA A 47 -4.94 -20.05 28.16
C ALA A 47 -4.67 -19.51 26.75
N ASP A 48 -3.41 -19.57 26.33
CA ASP A 48 -3.04 -19.25 24.95
C ASP A 48 -3.41 -20.43 24.04
N ILE A 49 -4.19 -20.17 22.98
CA ILE A 49 -4.50 -21.19 21.96
C ILE A 49 -3.21 -21.58 21.22
N PHE A 50 -2.41 -20.58 20.84
CA PHE A 50 -1.04 -20.75 20.35
C PHE A 50 -0.26 -19.44 20.50
N PHE A 51 1.07 -19.55 20.54
CA PHE A 51 1.98 -18.41 20.45
C PHE A 51 2.90 -18.58 19.25
N LYS A 52 2.87 -17.63 18.31
CA LYS A 52 3.72 -17.63 17.12
C LYS A 52 4.38 -16.27 16.94
N GLU A 53 5.71 -16.26 16.95
CA GLU A 53 6.49 -15.06 16.63
C GLU A 53 6.56 -14.86 15.10
N ILE A 54 6.18 -13.67 14.62
CA ILE A 54 6.18 -13.32 13.19
C ILE A 54 7.25 -12.25 12.95
N ALA A 55 8.32 -12.63 12.24
CA ALA A 55 9.48 -11.77 12.00
C ALA A 55 9.17 -10.54 11.11
N ASP A 56 8.22 -10.65 10.18
CA ASP A 56 7.82 -9.55 9.27
C ASP A 56 6.94 -8.48 9.96
N GLY A 57 6.59 -8.69 11.23
CA GLY A 57 5.68 -7.85 12.00
C GLY A 57 4.21 -8.12 11.67
N VAL A 58 3.33 -7.64 12.55
CA VAL A 58 1.87 -7.81 12.41
C VAL A 58 1.22 -6.44 12.30
N ASN A 59 0.73 -6.12 11.10
CA ASN A 59 0.04 -4.85 10.82
C ASN A 59 -1.49 -5.02 10.84
N VAL A 60 -1.98 -6.19 10.43
CA VAL A 60 -3.41 -6.53 10.42
C VAL A 60 -3.60 -8.02 10.69
N ILE A 61 -4.68 -8.36 11.38
CA ILE A 61 -5.15 -9.73 11.60
C ILE A 61 -6.61 -9.80 11.16
N SER A 62 -6.97 -10.85 10.46
CA SER A 62 -8.36 -11.20 10.10
C SER A 62 -8.58 -12.69 10.36
N VAL A 63 -9.79 -13.09 10.70
CA VAL A 63 -10.13 -14.50 10.93
C VAL A 63 -11.27 -14.88 10.01
N SER A 64 -11.05 -15.89 9.16
CA SER A 64 -12.04 -16.34 8.17
C SER A 64 -11.68 -17.69 7.58
N THR A 65 -12.64 -18.31 6.91
CA THR A 65 -12.38 -19.39 5.94
C THR A 65 -11.63 -18.82 4.73
N PHE A 66 -10.66 -19.56 4.19
CA PHE A 66 -9.86 -19.12 3.04
C PHE A 66 -9.51 -20.31 2.14
N GLY A 67 -9.83 -20.19 0.84
CA GLY A 67 -9.67 -21.24 -0.16
C GLY A 67 -10.55 -22.48 0.08
N LYS A 68 -10.09 -23.64 -0.38
CA LYS A 68 -10.77 -24.95 -0.28
C LYS A 68 -10.94 -25.51 1.13
N ASN A 69 -10.23 -24.94 2.11
CA ASN A 69 -10.30 -25.42 3.48
C ASN A 69 -11.48 -24.74 4.17
N ASN A 70 -12.46 -25.54 4.61
CA ASN A 70 -13.58 -25.08 5.43
C ASN A 70 -13.18 -24.71 6.87
N ASP A 71 -11.90 -24.81 7.19
CA ASP A 71 -11.38 -24.47 8.51
C ASP A 71 -11.22 -22.95 8.65
N MET A 72 -11.48 -22.46 9.86
CA MET A 72 -11.22 -21.06 10.22
C MET A 72 -9.72 -20.82 10.31
N LEU A 73 -9.22 -19.86 9.53
CA LEU A 73 -7.81 -19.49 9.48
C LEU A 73 -7.61 -18.06 10.00
N VAL A 74 -6.48 -17.85 10.68
CA VAL A 74 -6.02 -16.53 11.12
C VAL A 74 -5.10 -15.97 10.04
N ILE A 75 -5.60 -15.01 9.27
CA ILE A 75 -4.84 -14.32 8.22
C ILE A 75 -4.14 -13.10 8.82
N VAL A 76 -2.81 -13.09 8.74
CA VAL A 76 -1.93 -12.05 9.26
C VAL A 76 -1.26 -11.32 8.10
N GLY A 77 -1.44 -10.00 8.04
CA GLY A 77 -0.74 -9.12 7.11
C GLY A 77 0.43 -8.40 7.80
N GLY A 78 1.63 -8.57 7.25
CA GLY A 78 2.86 -7.97 7.73
C GLY A 78 3.33 -6.78 6.91
N ASN A 79 4.64 -6.51 6.93
CA ASN A 79 5.25 -5.40 6.20
C ASN A 79 5.41 -5.67 4.70
N SER A 80 5.63 -6.92 4.30
CA SER A 80 5.72 -7.34 2.90
C SER A 80 5.22 -8.76 2.67
N SER A 81 4.52 -9.35 3.65
CA SER A 81 3.99 -10.71 3.55
C SER A 81 2.56 -10.82 4.08
N VAL A 82 1.85 -11.84 3.60
CA VAL A 82 0.59 -12.29 4.16
C VAL A 82 0.75 -13.76 4.50
N MET A 83 0.33 -14.13 5.71
CA MET A 83 0.41 -15.48 6.26
C MET A 83 -0.99 -15.91 6.72
N ALA A 84 -1.35 -17.20 6.58
CA ALA A 84 -2.53 -17.76 7.22
C ALA A 84 -2.13 -18.92 8.14
N LEU A 85 -2.65 -18.90 9.36
CA LEU A 85 -2.39 -19.88 10.40
C LEU A 85 -3.67 -20.69 10.70
N ASN A 86 -3.53 -21.99 10.96
CA ASN A 86 -4.62 -22.81 11.48
C ASN A 86 -4.78 -22.63 13.01
N CYS A 87 -5.76 -23.29 13.60
CA CYS A 87 -6.00 -23.26 15.06
C CYS A 87 -4.85 -23.81 15.90
N HIS A 88 -3.93 -24.59 15.31
CA HIS A 88 -2.73 -25.11 15.97
C HIS A 88 -1.53 -24.16 15.83
N GLY A 89 -1.68 -23.03 15.15
CA GLY A 89 -0.58 -22.11 14.85
C GLY A 89 0.37 -22.60 13.74
N GLU A 90 -0.02 -23.64 13.01
CA GLU A 90 0.70 -24.10 11.83
C GLU A 90 0.34 -23.25 10.62
N GLU A 91 1.30 -23.14 9.73
CA GLU A 91 1.19 -22.25 8.60
C GLU A 91 0.62 -22.95 7.38
N VAL A 92 -0.56 -22.50 6.95
CA VAL A 92 -1.30 -23.10 5.83
C VAL A 92 -1.04 -22.33 4.53
N PHE A 93 -0.83 -21.02 4.63
CA PHE A 93 -0.62 -20.17 3.47
C PHE A 93 0.40 -19.08 3.77
N TRP A 94 1.20 -18.75 2.78
CA TRP A 94 2.04 -17.58 2.82
C TRP A 94 2.34 -17.05 1.42
N ASN A 95 2.36 -15.73 1.31
CA ASN A 95 2.71 -15.08 0.07
C ASN A 95 3.40 -13.74 0.34
N VAL A 96 4.20 -13.30 -0.64
CA VAL A 96 4.89 -12.01 -0.63
C VAL A 96 4.01 -10.95 -1.30
N VAL A 97 3.97 -9.76 -0.71
CA VAL A 97 3.12 -8.64 -1.10
C VAL A 97 3.95 -7.37 -1.32
N SER A 98 3.53 -6.48 -2.24
CA SER A 98 4.16 -5.16 -2.32
C SER A 98 3.71 -4.24 -1.21
N GLY A 99 4.66 -3.88 -0.35
CA GLY A 99 4.46 -2.86 0.66
C GLY A 99 3.63 -3.35 1.84
N LYS A 100 3.44 -2.44 2.80
CA LYS A 100 2.82 -2.75 4.08
C LYS A 100 1.36 -3.11 3.88
N VAL A 101 0.98 -4.29 4.38
CA VAL A 101 -0.41 -4.72 4.38
C VAL A 101 -1.15 -3.92 5.43
N THR A 102 -2.05 -3.04 5.00
CA THR A 102 -2.79 -2.14 5.90
C THR A 102 -4.19 -2.67 6.26
N ALA A 103 -4.71 -3.60 5.46
CA ALA A 103 -5.99 -4.25 5.61
C ALA A 103 -6.05 -5.55 4.79
N VAL A 104 -6.71 -6.57 5.31
CA VAL A 104 -7.00 -7.83 4.61
C VAL A 104 -8.48 -8.15 4.80
N VAL A 105 -9.20 -8.33 3.69
CA VAL A 105 -10.60 -8.74 3.71
C VAL A 105 -10.77 -9.98 2.83
N PRO A 106 -11.24 -11.11 3.40
CA PRO A 106 -11.64 -12.29 2.65
C PRO A 106 -12.99 -12.00 1.96
N PHE A 107 -13.07 -12.25 0.66
CA PHE A 107 -14.26 -12.00 -0.15
C PHE A 107 -14.32 -12.98 -1.32
N ASP A 108 -15.42 -13.69 -1.48
CA ASP A 108 -15.70 -14.56 -2.61
C ASP A 108 -16.12 -13.70 -3.83
N PHE A 109 -15.19 -13.48 -4.77
CA PHE A 109 -15.38 -12.60 -5.93
C PHE A 109 -16.04 -13.31 -7.11
N ASP A 110 -15.67 -14.56 -7.38
CA ASP A 110 -16.19 -15.34 -8.51
C ASP A 110 -17.45 -16.15 -8.15
N LYS A 111 -17.88 -16.10 -6.88
CA LYS A 111 -19.04 -16.78 -6.32
C LYS A 111 -18.92 -18.29 -6.38
N ASP A 112 -17.70 -18.81 -6.31
CA ASP A 112 -17.44 -20.24 -6.27
C ASP A 112 -17.60 -20.85 -4.88
N GLY A 113 -17.83 -20.01 -3.85
CA GLY A 113 -17.95 -20.41 -2.45
C GLY A 113 -16.62 -20.40 -1.70
N GLU A 114 -15.50 -20.11 -2.36
CA GLU A 114 -14.18 -19.91 -1.79
C GLU A 114 -13.90 -18.41 -1.62
N SER A 115 -13.54 -17.98 -0.40
CA SER A 115 -13.21 -16.56 -0.18
C SER A 115 -11.79 -16.24 -0.65
N GLU A 116 -11.64 -15.24 -1.50
CA GLU A 116 -10.34 -14.72 -1.95
C GLU A 116 -9.97 -13.46 -1.16
N SER A 117 -8.70 -13.30 -0.79
CA SER A 117 -8.28 -12.10 -0.06
C SER A 117 -7.98 -10.96 -1.04
N LYS A 118 -8.72 -9.85 -0.98
CA LYS A 118 -8.28 -8.58 -1.58
C LYS A 118 -7.71 -7.67 -0.50
N GLN A 119 -6.58 -7.05 -0.84
CA GLN A 119 -5.90 -6.08 0.01
C GLN A 119 -6.37 -4.70 -0.40
N ASN A 120 -6.91 -3.98 0.58
CA ASN A 120 -7.28 -2.57 0.63
C ASN A 120 -8.72 -2.41 1.15
N ALA A 121 -8.85 -2.07 2.42
CA ALA A 121 -10.07 -1.44 2.91
C ALA A 121 -9.80 -0.62 4.19
N ILE A 122 -10.30 0.60 4.17
CA ILE A 122 -10.68 1.38 5.36
C ILE A 122 -11.87 0.66 6.01
N ALA A 123 -12.15 0.83 7.31
CA ALA A 123 -13.25 0.16 8.00
C ALA A 123 -14.61 0.46 7.32
N VAL A 124 -15.06 -0.48 6.50
CA VAL A 124 -16.29 -0.42 5.72
C VAL A 124 -17.07 -1.69 6.04
N GLN A 125 -18.32 -1.53 6.44
CA GLN A 125 -19.20 -2.65 6.81
C GLN A 125 -20.43 -2.63 5.91
N TRP A 126 -20.77 -3.80 5.36
CA TRP A 126 -21.97 -3.97 4.56
C TRP A 126 -23.14 -4.31 5.48
N SER A 127 -24.13 -3.42 5.60
CA SER A 127 -25.30 -3.60 6.45
C SER A 127 -26.49 -4.24 5.69
N GLY A 128 -26.26 -4.89 4.54
CA GLY A 128 -27.32 -5.31 3.63
C GLY A 128 -27.52 -4.32 2.49
N GLU A 129 -28.46 -3.39 2.60
CA GLU A 129 -28.76 -2.49 1.46
C GLU A 129 -27.87 -1.24 1.41
N CYS A 130 -27.11 -0.97 2.47
CA CYS A 130 -26.32 0.24 2.62
C CYS A 130 -24.88 -0.08 3.03
N LEU A 131 -23.94 0.70 2.49
CA LEU A 131 -22.55 0.70 2.89
C LEU A 131 -22.34 1.67 4.05
N ALA A 132 -21.94 1.19 5.22
CA ALA A 132 -21.55 2.05 6.32
C ALA A 132 -20.05 2.36 6.25
N CYS A 133 -19.69 3.63 6.36
CA CYS A 133 -18.31 4.12 6.36
C CYS A 133 -18.04 4.92 7.63
N CYS A 134 -16.96 4.58 8.34
CA CYS A 134 -16.50 5.32 9.50
C CYS A 134 -15.22 6.09 9.16
N TRP A 135 -15.23 7.41 9.36
CA TRP A 135 -14.12 8.31 9.09
C TRP A 135 -13.27 8.51 10.35
N THR A 136 -11.99 8.83 10.17
CA THR A 136 -11.03 9.04 11.28
C THR A 136 -11.48 10.12 12.25
N ASN A 137 -12.16 11.17 11.77
CA ASN A 137 -12.70 12.25 12.60
C ASN A 137 -14.00 11.89 13.36
N GLY A 138 -14.38 10.61 13.40
CA GLY A 138 -15.59 10.16 14.10
C GLY A 138 -16.89 10.36 13.33
N ARG A 139 -16.84 10.79 12.05
CA ARG A 139 -18.03 10.81 11.19
C ARG A 139 -18.39 9.40 10.78
N VAL A 140 -19.68 9.06 10.78
CA VAL A 140 -20.21 7.80 10.28
C VAL A 140 -21.26 8.11 9.22
N ASP A 141 -21.03 7.66 7.99
CA ASP A 141 -21.94 7.85 6.85
C ASP A 141 -22.49 6.48 6.41
N TRP A 142 -23.81 6.38 6.20
CA TRP A 142 -24.42 5.28 5.48
C TRP A 142 -24.68 5.72 4.05
N ARG A 143 -24.26 4.91 3.09
CA ARG A 143 -24.33 5.21 1.66
C ARG A 143 -25.15 4.16 0.93
N ASP A 144 -25.92 4.61 -0.07
CA ASP A 144 -26.58 3.71 -1.01
C ASP A 144 -25.58 3.08 -1.98
N GLY A 145 -26.04 2.14 -2.82
CA GLY A 145 -25.21 1.52 -3.87
C GLY A 145 -24.67 2.49 -4.93
N ALA A 146 -25.20 3.72 -5.00
CA ALA A 146 -24.69 4.80 -5.87
C ALA A 146 -23.70 5.74 -5.14
N GLY A 147 -23.39 5.46 -3.86
CA GLY A 147 -22.46 6.24 -3.05
C GLY A 147 -23.06 7.50 -2.41
N ARG A 148 -24.37 7.75 -2.55
CA ARG A 148 -25.08 8.89 -1.95
C ARG A 148 -25.31 8.64 -0.46
N VAL A 149 -25.11 9.67 0.36
CA VAL A 149 -25.26 9.57 1.83
C VAL A 149 -26.75 9.57 2.20
N ILE A 150 -27.21 8.46 2.80
CA ILE A 150 -28.57 8.27 3.30
C ILE A 150 -28.68 8.76 4.75
N ARG A 151 -27.72 8.39 5.61
CA ARG A 151 -27.67 8.75 7.03
C ARG A 151 -26.27 9.21 7.41
N ARG A 152 -26.18 10.13 8.37
CA ARG A 152 -24.92 10.60 8.93
C ARG A 152 -25.04 10.78 10.43
N VAL A 153 -24.01 10.35 11.15
CA VAL A 153 -23.81 10.59 12.58
C VAL A 153 -22.40 11.11 12.82
N GLN A 154 -22.22 11.91 13.88
CA GLN A 154 -20.94 12.45 14.28
C GLN A 154 -20.66 12.05 15.73
N MET A 155 -19.55 11.35 15.94
CA MET A 155 -19.02 11.03 17.26
C MET A 155 -18.26 12.23 17.84
N ARG A 156 -18.10 12.27 19.17
CA ARG A 156 -17.41 13.37 19.86
C ARG A 156 -15.88 13.28 19.74
N ALA A 157 -15.37 12.09 19.46
CA ALA A 157 -13.95 11.80 19.29
C ALA A 157 -13.71 11.01 18.00
N ASN A 158 -12.44 10.89 17.65
CA ASN A 158 -11.99 10.08 16.53
C ASN A 158 -12.48 8.63 16.65
N ALA A 159 -12.77 8.01 15.51
CA ALA A 159 -13.22 6.62 15.48
C ALA A 159 -12.03 5.67 15.57
N ALA A 160 -12.14 4.67 16.43
CA ALA A 160 -11.18 3.59 16.58
C ALA A 160 -11.56 2.36 15.73
N ALA A 161 -12.84 1.99 15.71
CA ALA A 161 -13.33 0.81 14.98
C ALA A 161 -14.83 0.90 14.67
N MET A 162 -15.26 0.13 13.66
CA MET A 162 -16.65 -0.09 13.30
C MET A 162 -16.88 -1.55 12.97
N LEU A 163 -17.81 -2.19 13.68
CA LEU A 163 -18.08 -3.63 13.60
C LEU A 163 -19.58 -3.86 13.42
N LEU A 164 -19.93 -4.97 12.76
CA LEU A 164 -21.30 -5.43 12.62
C LEU A 164 -21.48 -6.67 13.50
N ALA A 165 -22.26 -6.58 14.58
CA ALA A 165 -22.45 -7.69 15.50
C ALA A 165 -23.78 -7.58 16.27
N ASP A 166 -24.39 -8.73 16.57
CA ASP A 166 -25.56 -8.81 17.45
C ASP A 166 -25.13 -8.76 18.92
N TYR A 167 -24.73 -7.58 19.39
CA TYR A 167 -24.28 -7.37 20.76
C TYR A 167 -25.42 -7.49 21.79
N ARG A 168 -26.66 -7.24 21.37
CA ARG A 168 -27.84 -7.34 22.25
C ARG A 168 -28.44 -8.74 22.30
N SER A 169 -27.91 -9.70 21.53
CA SER A 169 -28.43 -11.07 21.40
C SER A 169 -29.89 -11.13 20.98
N LEU A 170 -30.30 -10.26 20.05
CA LEU A 170 -31.66 -10.15 19.52
C LEU A 170 -31.85 -10.90 18.19
N GLY A 171 -30.81 -11.57 17.70
CA GLY A 171 -30.79 -12.27 16.41
C GLY A 171 -30.57 -11.35 15.20
N VAL A 172 -30.43 -10.04 15.40
CA VAL A 172 -30.19 -9.04 14.35
C VAL A 172 -28.90 -8.28 14.67
N PRO A 173 -27.93 -8.21 13.74
CA PRO A 173 -26.70 -7.51 14.02
C PRO A 173 -26.88 -6.00 14.01
N ASP A 174 -26.27 -5.32 14.98
CA ASP A 174 -26.20 -3.86 15.04
C ASP A 174 -24.85 -3.37 14.50
N LEU A 175 -24.84 -2.14 13.98
CA LEU A 175 -23.61 -1.45 13.63
C LEU A 175 -23.04 -0.76 14.88
N ILE A 176 -21.87 -1.21 15.31
CA ILE A 176 -21.22 -0.77 16.55
C ILE A 176 -20.02 0.09 16.19
N CYS A 177 -20.08 1.37 16.57
CA CYS A 177 -19.04 2.36 16.35
C CYS A 177 -18.33 2.66 17.67
N ILE A 178 -17.00 2.65 17.65
CA ILE A 178 -16.16 2.75 18.85
C ILE A 178 -15.20 3.91 18.68
N SER A 179 -15.10 4.79 19.69
CA SER A 179 -14.18 5.94 19.67
C SER A 179 -12.84 5.59 20.32
N GLU A 180 -11.79 6.34 19.98
CA GLU A 180 -10.47 6.22 20.62
C GLU A 180 -10.52 6.53 22.13
N ARG A 181 -11.55 7.24 22.58
CA ARG A 181 -11.77 7.55 24.01
C ARG A 181 -12.55 6.48 24.76
N GLY A 182 -13.00 5.41 24.07
CA GLY A 182 -13.78 4.35 24.69
C GLY A 182 -15.29 4.56 24.66
N GLU A 183 -15.81 5.54 23.90
CA GLU A 183 -17.27 5.66 23.70
C GLU A 183 -17.73 4.62 22.66
N VAL A 184 -18.69 3.78 23.02
CA VAL A 184 -19.25 2.74 22.15
C VAL A 184 -20.72 3.06 21.88
N PHE A 185 -21.08 3.11 20.59
CA PHE A 185 -22.44 3.38 20.13
C PHE A 185 -22.93 2.23 19.25
N GLY A 186 -24.07 1.65 19.59
CA GLY A 186 -24.76 0.68 18.73
C GLY A 186 -25.89 1.32 17.96
N TYR A 187 -25.90 1.19 16.64
CA TYR A 187 -26.94 1.65 15.74
C TYR A 187 -27.64 0.44 15.11
N ALA A 188 -28.97 0.42 15.16
CA ALA A 188 -29.73 -0.60 14.44
C ALA A 188 -29.46 -0.51 12.93
N PRO A 189 -29.44 -1.65 12.21
CA PRO A 189 -29.34 -1.64 10.76
C PRO A 189 -30.50 -0.86 10.15
N TYR A 190 -30.26 -0.24 9.01
CA TYR A 190 -31.29 0.55 8.31
C TYR A 190 -32.47 -0.35 7.95
N GLN A 191 -33.63 -0.12 8.58
CA GLN A 191 -34.93 -0.61 8.13
C GLN A 191 -35.74 0.59 7.63
N GLU A 192 -36.38 0.48 6.47
CA GLU A 192 -37.32 1.49 5.96
C GLU A 192 -38.55 1.55 6.90
N SER A 193 -38.50 2.42 7.91
CA SER A 193 -39.68 2.74 8.70
C SER A 193 -40.38 3.97 8.12
N SER A 194 -41.53 3.74 7.49
CA SER A 194 -42.48 4.74 7.01
C SER A 194 -43.07 5.53 8.18
N SER A 195 -42.44 6.64 8.58
CA SER A 195 -43.11 7.60 9.46
C SER A 195 -42.48 8.99 9.33
N PHE A 196 -43.19 9.81 8.56
CA PHE A 196 -43.02 11.26 8.44
C PHE A 196 -43.21 11.93 9.81
N ASN A 197 -42.25 12.75 10.25
CA ASN A 197 -42.51 13.87 11.14
C ASN A 197 -41.43 14.95 10.96
N SER A 198 -41.75 15.94 10.13
CA SER A 198 -40.89 17.05 9.78
C SER A 198 -40.99 18.17 10.82
N THR A 199 -40.02 18.29 11.72
CA THR A 199 -39.75 19.55 12.43
C THR A 199 -38.65 20.31 11.68
N LYS A 200 -38.99 21.52 11.23
CA LYS A 200 -38.12 22.42 10.46
C LYS A 200 -36.93 22.89 11.32
N LYS A 201 -35.71 22.41 11.04
CA LYS A 201 -34.47 23.15 11.35
C LYS A 201 -34.13 24.08 10.19
N LEU A 202 -33.77 25.33 10.48
CA LEU A 202 -33.53 26.39 9.49
C LEU A 202 -32.23 26.14 8.71
N LYS A 203 -32.29 26.29 7.38
CA LYS A 203 -31.19 26.17 6.40
C LYS A 203 -29.95 27.07 6.65
N CYS A 204 -30.03 28.06 7.55
CA CYS A 204 -29.05 29.14 7.63
C CYS A 204 -27.75 28.79 8.39
N GLU A 205 -27.78 27.85 9.34
CA GLU A 205 -26.56 27.46 10.10
C GLU A 205 -25.62 26.55 9.30
N GLU A 206 -26.18 25.60 8.54
CA GLU A 206 -25.38 24.70 7.69
C GLU A 206 -24.68 25.49 6.58
N ASP A 207 -25.38 26.45 5.96
CA ASP A 207 -24.80 27.32 4.93
C ASP A 207 -23.67 28.18 5.49
N ARG A 208 -23.81 28.69 6.73
CA ARG A 208 -22.75 29.48 7.40
C ARG A 208 -21.49 28.67 7.69
N LEU A 209 -21.65 27.43 8.16
CA LEU A 209 -20.53 26.54 8.42
C LEU A 209 -19.84 26.08 7.13
N ALA A 210 -20.62 25.84 6.07
CA ALA A 210 -20.08 25.53 4.75
C ALA A 210 -19.27 26.70 4.18
N ILE A 211 -19.74 27.94 4.35
CA ILE A 211 -19.03 29.14 3.89
C ILE A 211 -17.70 29.32 4.64
N THR A 212 -17.66 29.14 5.96
CA THR A 212 -16.41 29.24 6.73
C THR A 212 -15.43 28.11 6.38
N GLU A 213 -15.91 26.89 6.15
CA GLU A 213 -15.06 25.78 5.68
C GLU A 213 -14.47 26.07 4.29
N LEU A 214 -15.28 26.59 3.36
CA LEU A 214 -14.83 26.98 2.02
C LEU A 214 -13.82 28.13 2.04
N LEU A 215 -13.99 29.11 2.95
CA LEU A 215 -13.05 30.21 3.13
C LEU A 215 -11.70 29.74 3.68
N ASN A 216 -11.71 28.83 4.65
CA ASN A 216 -10.48 28.24 5.19
C ASN A 216 -9.76 27.40 4.13
N LYS A 217 -10.48 26.61 3.33
CA LYS A 217 -9.91 25.89 2.18
C LYS A 217 -9.32 26.84 1.14
N LYS A 218 -10.00 27.95 0.82
CA LYS A 218 -9.48 28.98 -0.09
C LYS A 218 -8.15 29.55 0.40
N GLN A 219 -8.03 29.85 1.70
CA GLN A 219 -6.78 30.38 2.27
C GLN A 219 -5.66 29.34 2.25
N ALA A 220 -5.93 28.07 2.56
CA ALA A 220 -4.95 27.00 2.50
C ALA A 220 -4.41 26.79 1.07
N LEU A 221 -5.30 26.74 0.07
CA LEU A 221 -4.95 26.58 -1.34
C LEU A 221 -4.15 27.77 -1.90
N LEU A 222 -4.40 28.99 -1.41
CA LEU A 222 -3.63 30.18 -1.79
C LEU A 222 -2.18 30.12 -1.30
N VAL A 223 -1.96 29.61 -0.09
CA VAL A 223 -0.61 29.41 0.47
C VAL A 223 0.12 28.28 -0.29
N GLU A 224 -0.61 27.22 -0.65
CA GLU A 224 -0.05 26.13 -1.45
C GLU A 224 0.37 26.60 -2.85
N LEU A 225 -0.45 27.43 -3.51
CA LEU A 225 -0.11 28.08 -4.78
C LEU A 225 1.16 28.94 -4.69
N GLN A 226 1.33 29.72 -3.62
CA GLN A 226 2.56 30.49 -3.38
C GLN A 226 3.79 29.59 -3.20
N HIS A 227 3.61 28.40 -2.61
CA HIS A 227 4.68 27.42 -2.46
C HIS A 227 5.05 26.76 -3.80
N TYR A 228 4.09 26.55 -4.70
CA TYR A 228 4.35 26.05 -6.06
C TYR A 228 4.99 27.10 -6.98
N GLU A 229 4.63 28.38 -6.84
CA GLU A 229 5.25 29.48 -7.58
C GLU A 229 6.73 29.66 -7.22
N ALA A 230 7.13 29.31 -5.99
CA ALA A 230 8.52 29.37 -5.53
C ALA A 230 9.41 28.24 -6.08
N ASN A 231 8.84 27.14 -6.58
CA ASN A 231 9.58 25.97 -7.08
C ASN A 231 9.66 25.89 -8.62
N ALA A 232 9.30 26.96 -9.33
CA ALA A 232 9.37 27.03 -10.79
C ALA A 232 10.81 27.33 -11.29
N ALA A 233 11.76 26.43 -11.02
CA ALA A 233 13.07 26.45 -11.67
C ALA A 233 13.66 25.03 -11.86
N SER A 234 14.09 24.79 -13.11
CA SER A 234 15.06 23.79 -13.59
C SER A 234 14.79 22.30 -13.38
N ASP A 235 14.30 21.63 -14.43
CA ASP A 235 14.98 20.49 -15.08
C ASP A 235 14.21 20.04 -16.33
N ALA A 236 14.51 20.68 -17.48
CA ALA A 236 13.75 20.51 -18.72
C ALA A 236 14.07 19.22 -19.49
N ASP A 237 15.14 18.50 -19.15
CA ASP A 237 15.69 17.44 -20.02
C ASP A 237 15.25 16.02 -19.67
N CYS A 238 14.48 15.81 -18.60
CA CYS A 238 14.14 14.48 -18.08
C CYS A 238 12.66 14.35 -17.64
N CYS A 239 11.73 14.90 -18.42
CA CYS A 239 10.29 14.83 -18.14
C CYS A 239 9.45 14.68 -19.41
N ILE A 240 8.22 14.16 -19.25
CA ILE A 240 7.21 14.15 -20.31
C ILE A 240 6.66 15.57 -20.43
N GLN A 241 6.56 16.09 -21.64
CA GLN A 241 5.97 17.40 -21.89
C GLN A 241 4.54 17.27 -22.42
N LEU A 242 3.55 17.67 -21.64
CA LEU A 242 2.17 17.81 -22.09
C LEU A 242 1.98 19.20 -22.70
N ALA A 243 1.72 19.27 -24.00
CA ALA A 243 1.42 20.52 -24.70
C ALA A 243 -0.10 20.72 -24.81
N ILE A 244 -0.60 21.84 -24.27
CA ILE A 244 -1.98 22.29 -24.43
C ILE A 244 -1.95 23.50 -25.36
N SER A 245 -2.54 23.37 -26.55
CA SER A 245 -2.59 24.44 -27.55
C SER A 245 -4.02 24.81 -27.92
N THR A 246 -4.20 26.09 -28.21
CA THR A 246 -5.41 26.63 -28.85
C THR A 246 -5.24 26.63 -30.36
N ASN A 247 -6.35 26.49 -31.09
CA ASN A 247 -6.37 26.48 -32.56
C ASN A 247 -6.66 27.87 -33.17
N ASN A 248 -6.71 28.92 -32.35
CA ASN A 248 -7.07 30.27 -32.72
C ASN A 248 -6.18 31.29 -31.97
N GLU A 249 -6.49 32.58 -32.06
CA GLU A 249 -5.74 33.67 -31.42
C GLU A 249 -5.93 33.77 -29.89
N THR A 250 -6.64 32.82 -29.26
CA THR A 250 -6.82 32.82 -27.80
C THR A 250 -5.58 32.28 -27.09
N VAL A 251 -5.36 32.75 -25.86
CA VAL A 251 -4.25 32.31 -25.01
C VAL A 251 -4.73 31.32 -23.96
N VAL A 252 -3.82 30.42 -23.58
CA VAL A 252 -4.04 29.54 -22.43
C VAL A 252 -3.65 30.32 -21.17
N ARG A 253 -4.65 30.78 -20.42
CA ARG A 253 -4.45 31.56 -19.20
C ARG A 253 -3.86 30.68 -18.10
N ALA A 254 -4.45 29.52 -17.87
CA ALA A 254 -4.01 28.56 -16.87
C ALA A 254 -4.45 27.16 -17.28
N ALA A 255 -3.79 26.13 -16.75
CA ALA A 255 -4.26 24.76 -16.89
C ALA A 255 -4.10 24.01 -15.57
N LEU A 256 -5.14 23.27 -15.21
CA LEU A 256 -5.18 22.36 -14.08
C LEU A 256 -5.16 20.94 -14.63
N VAL A 257 -4.24 20.12 -14.15
CA VAL A 257 -4.08 18.75 -14.58
C VAL A 257 -4.26 17.85 -13.36
N PHE A 258 -5.25 16.98 -13.42
CA PHE A 258 -5.63 16.02 -12.38
C PHE A 258 -5.16 14.63 -12.81
N GLY A 259 -4.49 13.91 -11.92
CA GLY A 259 -3.97 12.57 -12.20
C GLY A 259 -3.60 11.84 -10.91
N GLU A 260 -4.21 10.67 -10.70
CA GLU A 260 -3.96 9.88 -9.49
C GLU A 260 -2.55 9.26 -9.53
N GLY A 261 -1.73 9.55 -8.51
CA GLY A 261 -0.40 8.95 -8.37
C GLY A 261 0.66 9.43 -9.37
N VAL A 262 0.39 10.52 -10.12
CA VAL A 262 1.34 11.10 -11.09
C VAL A 262 2.19 12.21 -10.47
N PHE A 263 1.63 12.99 -9.54
CA PHE A 263 2.31 14.14 -8.94
C PHE A 263 2.79 13.83 -7.52
N GLU A 264 3.98 14.33 -7.16
CA GLU A 264 4.58 14.10 -5.84
C GLU A 264 3.83 14.81 -4.72
N THR A 265 3.25 15.97 -5.01
CA THR A 265 2.66 16.88 -4.01
C THR A 265 1.14 16.76 -3.88
N GLY A 266 0.50 15.86 -4.62
CA GLY A 266 -0.96 15.66 -4.54
C GLY A 266 -1.59 15.06 -5.78
N GLU A 267 -2.89 15.30 -5.94
CA GLU A 267 -3.71 14.82 -7.08
C GLU A 267 -3.71 15.77 -8.29
N THR A 268 -3.24 17.01 -8.09
CA THR A 268 -3.30 18.09 -9.09
C THR A 268 -2.01 18.84 -9.25
N ILE A 269 -1.69 19.19 -10.49
CA ILE A 269 -0.72 20.23 -10.81
C ILE A 269 -1.42 21.39 -11.53
N ALA A 270 -1.19 22.60 -11.05
CA ALA A 270 -1.68 23.83 -11.68
C ALA A 270 -0.50 24.55 -12.34
N ARG A 271 -0.65 24.92 -13.61
CA ARG A 271 0.30 25.81 -14.28
C ARG A 271 -0.39 27.11 -14.66
N HIS A 272 0.09 28.21 -14.11
CA HIS A 272 -0.42 29.56 -14.34
C HIS A 272 0.71 30.50 -14.77
N PRO A 273 0.92 30.70 -16.08
CA PRO A 273 1.94 31.62 -16.57
C PRO A 273 1.64 33.08 -16.20
N PRO A 274 2.67 33.91 -15.92
CA PRO A 274 2.47 35.34 -15.72
C PRO A 274 1.97 36.02 -17.01
N GLN A 275 1.27 37.15 -16.86
CA GLN A 275 0.61 37.87 -17.96
C GLN A 275 1.53 38.15 -19.16
N GLY A 276 2.79 38.53 -18.93
CA GLY A 276 3.75 38.81 -19.99
C GLY A 276 4.25 37.58 -20.77
N SER A 277 3.88 36.36 -20.35
CA SER A 277 4.33 35.09 -20.95
C SER A 277 3.17 34.25 -21.50
N LEU A 278 1.96 34.82 -21.55
CA LEU A 278 0.79 34.15 -22.09
C LEU A 278 1.00 33.84 -23.58
N ARG A 279 0.77 32.58 -23.94
CA ARG A 279 0.88 32.07 -25.31
C ARG A 279 -0.33 31.22 -25.63
N SER A 280 -0.53 30.95 -26.92
CA SER A 280 -1.51 29.98 -27.41
C SER A 280 -1.15 28.54 -27.05
N ILE A 281 0.09 28.29 -26.63
CA ILE A 281 0.57 26.97 -26.20
C ILE A 281 1.15 27.04 -24.78
N LEU A 282 0.72 26.09 -23.94
CA LEU A 282 1.21 25.89 -22.60
C LEU A 282 1.76 24.48 -22.47
N PHE A 283 3.04 24.37 -22.15
CA PHE A 283 3.67 23.08 -21.82
C PHE A 283 3.45 22.78 -20.35
N ILE A 284 3.38 21.52 -19.94
CA ILE A 284 3.34 21.11 -18.53
C ILE A 284 4.27 19.90 -18.38
N PRO A 285 5.38 20.01 -17.62
CA PRO A 285 6.26 18.89 -17.38
C PRO A 285 5.61 17.91 -16.42
N MET A 286 5.68 16.61 -16.72
CA MET A 286 5.17 15.53 -15.89
C MET A 286 6.26 14.47 -15.71
N LYS A 287 6.39 13.95 -14.49
CA LYS A 287 7.32 12.88 -14.14
C LYS A 287 6.57 11.79 -13.36
N PRO A 288 5.75 10.94 -14.02
CA PRO A 288 5.08 9.84 -13.35
C PRO A 288 6.09 8.95 -12.59
N PRO A 289 5.91 8.71 -11.28
CA PRO A 289 6.87 7.97 -10.46
C PRO A 289 6.85 6.46 -10.67
N ARG A 290 5.77 5.92 -11.26
CA ARG A 290 5.57 4.48 -11.49
C ARG A 290 5.06 4.22 -12.90
N ASP A 291 5.31 3.01 -13.39
CA ASP A 291 4.87 2.54 -14.70
C ASP A 291 3.47 1.94 -14.61
N VAL A 292 2.49 2.83 -14.48
CA VAL A 292 1.06 2.50 -14.39
C VAL A 292 0.33 3.35 -15.42
N PRO A 293 -0.62 2.79 -16.20
CA PRO A 293 -1.42 3.60 -17.09
C PRO A 293 -2.32 4.53 -16.25
N VAL A 294 -2.33 5.82 -16.58
CA VAL A 294 -3.10 6.82 -15.82
C VAL A 294 -3.90 7.69 -16.77
N ASP A 295 -5.17 7.88 -16.47
CA ASP A 295 -5.99 8.88 -17.13
C ASP A 295 -5.78 10.24 -16.48
N ILE A 296 -5.43 11.21 -17.30
CA ILE A 296 -5.20 12.58 -16.89
C ILE A 296 -6.37 13.44 -17.35
N HIS A 297 -7.00 14.12 -16.40
CA HIS A 297 -8.05 15.10 -16.68
C HIS A 297 -7.46 16.51 -16.66
N ILE A 298 -7.72 17.26 -17.72
CA ILE A 298 -7.15 18.58 -17.94
C ILE A 298 -8.30 19.57 -17.96
N LYS A 299 -8.21 20.62 -17.14
CA LYS A 299 -9.09 21.79 -17.19
C LYS A 299 -8.27 23.00 -17.60
N ALA A 300 -8.40 23.41 -18.86
CA ALA A 300 -7.67 24.54 -19.42
C ALA A 300 -8.56 25.79 -19.43
N LEU A 301 -8.06 26.88 -18.85
CA LEU A 301 -8.69 28.20 -18.90
C LEU A 301 -8.18 28.92 -20.14
N ILE A 302 -9.08 29.17 -21.09
CA ILE A 302 -8.78 29.74 -22.40
C ILE A 302 -9.58 31.02 -22.59
N GLY A 303 -8.93 32.05 -23.13
CA GLY A 303 -9.56 33.33 -23.43
C GLY A 303 -8.59 34.35 -24.00
N TYR A 304 -9.02 35.60 -24.11
CA TYR A 304 -8.15 36.71 -24.51
C TYR A 304 -7.29 37.19 -23.33
N PRO A 305 -6.08 37.75 -23.56
CA PRO A 305 -5.16 38.15 -22.50
C PRO A 305 -5.75 39.10 -21.46
N ASP A 306 -6.62 40.02 -21.89
CA ASP A 306 -7.24 41.07 -21.07
C ASP A 306 -8.66 40.72 -20.60
N SER A 307 -9.14 39.50 -20.87
CA SER A 307 -10.48 39.08 -20.46
C SER A 307 -10.54 38.82 -18.95
N GLU A 308 -11.63 39.20 -18.30
CA GLU A 308 -11.94 38.81 -16.91
C GLU A 308 -12.63 37.44 -16.84
N GLN A 309 -13.31 37.04 -17.92
CA GLN A 309 -14.01 35.75 -18.02
C GLN A 309 -13.28 34.82 -18.98
N PHE A 310 -13.02 33.60 -18.54
CA PHE A 310 -12.35 32.57 -19.33
C PHE A 310 -13.26 31.35 -19.50
N HIS A 311 -13.16 30.70 -20.64
CA HIS A 311 -13.82 29.42 -20.87
C HIS A 311 -12.96 28.30 -20.28
N ILE A 312 -13.61 27.38 -19.57
CA ILE A 312 -12.96 26.17 -19.05
C ILE A 312 -13.23 25.04 -20.04
N PHE A 313 -12.18 24.55 -20.66
CA PHE A 313 -12.23 23.36 -21.51
C PHE A 313 -11.77 22.15 -20.70
N GLU A 314 -12.62 21.14 -20.64
CA GLU A 314 -12.34 19.87 -19.97
C GLU A 314 -11.93 18.84 -21.02
N LEU A 315 -10.73 18.27 -20.85
CA LEU A 315 -10.15 17.26 -21.73
C LEU A 315 -9.69 16.08 -20.89
N THR A 316 -9.73 14.88 -21.45
CA THR A 316 -9.15 13.69 -20.81
C THR A 316 -8.14 13.07 -21.77
N LYS A 317 -6.95 12.72 -21.25
CA LYS A 317 -5.87 12.09 -22.02
C LYS A 317 -5.35 10.88 -21.25
N HIS A 318 -5.21 9.76 -21.96
CA HIS A 318 -4.65 8.53 -21.42
C HIS A 318 -3.13 8.57 -21.51
N LEU A 319 -2.43 8.39 -20.40
CA LEU A 319 -1.00 8.10 -20.39
C LEU A 319 -0.78 6.58 -20.39
N PRO A 320 -0.05 6.05 -21.38
CA PRO A 320 0.38 4.66 -21.41
C PRO A 320 1.24 4.28 -20.21
N ARG A 321 1.30 2.97 -19.94
CA ARG A 321 2.03 2.40 -18.79
C ARG A 321 3.51 2.80 -18.76
N PHE A 322 4.21 2.71 -19.90
CA PHE A 322 5.65 2.97 -20.02
C PHE A 322 5.91 4.33 -20.67
N SER A 323 5.25 5.37 -20.15
CA SER A 323 5.32 6.73 -20.69
C SER A 323 6.69 7.41 -20.50
N MET A 324 7.51 6.96 -19.55
CA MET A 324 8.81 7.55 -19.20
C MET A 324 9.98 6.98 -20.02
N TYR A 325 9.73 6.22 -21.09
CA TYR A 325 10.75 5.57 -21.91
C TYR A 325 10.75 6.12 -23.32
N LYS A 326 11.85 6.76 -23.72
CA LYS A 326 12.02 7.35 -25.04
C LYS A 326 12.75 6.39 -25.98
N LEU A 327 12.21 6.18 -27.18
CA LEU A 327 12.82 5.36 -28.22
C LEU A 327 14.12 6.01 -28.74
N LEU A 328 15.19 5.23 -28.84
CA LEU A 328 16.45 5.60 -29.48
C LEU A 328 16.50 5.00 -30.89
N HIS A 329 16.81 5.83 -31.88
CA HIS A 329 16.95 5.40 -33.28
C HIS A 329 18.34 4.83 -33.60
N THR A 330 19.33 5.00 -32.73
CA THR A 330 20.70 4.49 -32.93
C THR A 330 21.02 3.44 -31.87
N ALA A 331 20.99 2.17 -32.26
CA ALA A 331 21.41 1.06 -31.43
C ALA A 331 22.93 1.09 -31.26
N THR A 332 23.41 1.51 -30.09
CA THR A 332 24.78 1.21 -29.65
C THR A 332 24.70 0.00 -28.74
N ALA A 333 25.13 -1.16 -29.24
CA ALA A 333 25.21 -2.41 -28.50
C ALA A 333 26.23 -2.29 -27.37
N LEU A 334 25.80 -1.76 -26.22
CA LEU A 334 26.49 -1.99 -24.96
C LEU A 334 26.06 -3.37 -24.48
N LYS A 335 27.01 -4.30 -24.38
CA LYS A 335 26.80 -5.55 -23.66
C LYS A 335 26.57 -5.20 -22.20
N HIS A 336 25.33 -5.25 -21.76
CA HIS A 336 24.99 -5.27 -20.35
C HIS A 336 24.87 -6.72 -19.91
N ASP A 337 25.42 -7.04 -18.74
CA ASP A 337 25.40 -8.40 -18.20
C ASP A 337 24.00 -8.82 -17.68
N SER A 338 23.11 -7.84 -17.49
CA SER A 338 21.76 -8.04 -16.96
C SER A 338 20.72 -8.21 -18.06
N TYR A 339 20.07 -9.37 -18.10
CA TYR A 339 19.06 -9.70 -19.10
C TYR A 339 18.02 -10.67 -18.56
N VAL A 340 16.87 -10.70 -19.23
CA VAL A 340 15.84 -11.73 -19.05
C VAL A 340 15.45 -12.27 -20.41
N SER A 341 15.50 -13.59 -20.55
CA SER A 341 15.11 -14.29 -21.76
C SER A 341 13.95 -15.24 -21.50
N PHE A 342 13.02 -15.29 -22.43
CA PHE A 342 11.88 -16.19 -22.41
C PHE A 342 11.42 -16.44 -23.85
N ARG A 343 10.57 -17.46 -24.05
CA ARG A 343 10.10 -17.84 -25.38
C ARG A 343 8.61 -17.55 -25.54
N ILE A 344 8.25 -16.88 -26.63
CA ILE A 344 6.86 -16.61 -27.00
C ILE A 344 6.61 -17.09 -28.44
N THR A 345 5.49 -17.78 -28.64
CA THR A 345 5.03 -18.22 -29.97
C THR A 345 3.94 -17.28 -30.51
N GLU A 346 4.28 -16.03 -30.81
CA GLU A 346 3.34 -15.02 -31.31
C GLU A 346 3.90 -14.25 -32.51
N ARG A 347 3.00 -13.61 -33.27
CA ARG A 347 3.40 -12.81 -34.44
C ARG A 347 4.03 -11.49 -33.99
N VAL A 348 5.17 -11.10 -34.59
CA VAL A 348 5.87 -9.83 -34.32
C VAL A 348 4.94 -8.61 -34.48
N GLN A 349 4.00 -8.65 -35.43
CA GLN A 349 2.99 -7.60 -35.59
C GLN A 349 2.16 -7.35 -34.33
N ARG A 350 1.80 -8.41 -33.59
CA ARG A 350 1.04 -8.28 -32.34
C ARG A 350 1.89 -7.66 -31.23
N ILE A 351 3.18 -7.98 -31.21
CA ILE A 351 4.15 -7.38 -30.30
C ILE A 351 4.31 -5.88 -30.61
N LEU A 352 4.37 -5.49 -31.88
CA LEU A 352 4.41 -4.07 -32.27
C LEU A 352 3.16 -3.30 -31.86
N ILE A 353 1.98 -3.90 -32.00
CA ILE A 353 0.73 -3.30 -31.50
C ILE A 353 0.83 -3.07 -29.99
N TRP A 354 1.36 -4.04 -29.24
CA TRP A 354 1.58 -3.87 -27.79
C TRP A 354 2.54 -2.72 -27.47
N ILE A 355 3.65 -2.59 -28.21
CA ILE A 355 4.62 -1.49 -28.03
C ILE A 355 3.97 -0.14 -28.30
N ASN A 356 3.27 0.00 -29.44
CA ASN A 356 2.59 1.23 -29.84
C ASN A 356 1.48 1.64 -28.85
N GLN A 357 0.86 0.69 -28.14
CA GLN A 357 -0.17 0.97 -27.12
C GLN A 357 0.40 1.34 -25.74
N ASN A 358 1.56 0.80 -25.37
CA ASN A 358 2.10 0.91 -24.01
C ASN A 358 3.23 1.93 -23.85
N PHE A 359 3.82 2.41 -24.95
CA PHE A 359 4.89 3.42 -24.97
C PHE A 359 4.42 4.72 -25.63
N LEU A 360 5.05 5.84 -25.26
CA LEU A 360 4.89 7.12 -25.95
C LEU A 360 5.95 7.22 -27.06
N LEU A 361 5.54 7.03 -28.30
CA LEU A 361 6.41 7.02 -29.47
C LEU A 361 6.12 8.26 -30.33
N ASP A 362 7.17 8.87 -30.88
CA ASP A 362 7.05 10.06 -31.75
C ASP A 362 6.35 9.68 -33.07
N ASP A 363 6.70 8.52 -33.63
CA ASP A 363 6.04 7.88 -34.77
C ASP A 363 5.67 6.42 -34.42
N GLU A 364 4.56 5.92 -34.96
CA GLU A 364 4.20 4.50 -34.82
C GLU A 364 5.32 3.62 -35.38
N VAL A 365 5.83 2.69 -34.56
CA VAL A 365 6.84 1.74 -35.02
C VAL A 365 6.15 0.77 -35.99
N LYS A 366 6.56 0.82 -37.25
CA LYS A 366 6.09 -0.03 -38.35
C LYS A 366 7.25 -0.87 -38.85
N LEU A 367 6.95 -2.09 -39.32
CA LEU A 367 7.93 -2.91 -40.01
C LEU A 367 8.20 -2.28 -41.38
N GLU A 368 9.45 -1.94 -41.67
CA GLU A 368 9.86 -1.46 -42.99
C GLU A 368 9.83 -2.58 -44.04
N ILE A 369 9.81 -3.85 -43.61
CA ILE A 369 9.82 -5.05 -44.47
C ILE A 369 8.76 -6.02 -43.95
N GLU A 370 7.79 -6.42 -44.79
CA GLU A 370 6.71 -7.37 -44.43
C GLU A 370 7.20 -8.73 -43.91
N ASP A 371 8.47 -9.09 -44.19
CA ASP A 371 9.13 -10.34 -43.81
C ASP A 371 10.21 -10.20 -42.72
N ALA A 372 10.41 -9.04 -42.09
CA ALA A 372 11.38 -8.92 -41.00
C ALA A 372 10.90 -9.71 -39.79
N LYS A 373 11.54 -10.86 -39.54
CA LYS A 373 11.24 -11.76 -38.42
C LYS A 373 11.96 -11.38 -37.12
N GLU A 374 12.84 -10.38 -37.18
CA GLU A 374 13.60 -9.87 -36.04
C GLU A 374 13.21 -8.42 -35.75
N LEU A 375 13.11 -8.08 -34.47
CA LEU A 375 12.78 -6.73 -34.02
C LEU A 375 13.74 -6.34 -32.89
N HIS A 376 14.52 -5.29 -33.12
CA HIS A 376 15.45 -4.73 -32.15
C HIS A 376 15.05 -3.29 -31.83
N LEU A 377 14.74 -2.99 -30.57
CA LEU A 377 14.34 -1.66 -30.13
C LEU A 377 15.11 -1.26 -28.87
N SER A 378 15.63 -0.04 -28.86
CA SER A 378 16.36 0.52 -27.73
C SER A 378 15.62 1.71 -27.15
N PHE A 379 15.48 1.76 -25.83
CA PHE A 379 14.85 2.83 -25.09
C PHE A 379 15.78 3.38 -24.00
N VAL A 380 15.56 4.64 -23.63
CA VAL A 380 16.18 5.27 -22.45
C VAL A 380 15.10 5.70 -21.48
N CYS A 381 15.27 5.31 -20.22
CA CYS A 381 14.42 5.77 -19.14
C CYS A 381 14.72 7.24 -18.82
N LEU A 382 13.69 8.08 -18.81
CA LEU A 382 13.82 9.49 -18.46
C LEU A 382 14.01 9.73 -16.96
N ARG A 383 13.79 8.73 -16.09
CA ARG A 383 13.94 8.86 -14.63
C ARG A 383 15.40 8.78 -14.19
N ASP A 384 16.10 7.74 -14.63
CA ASP A 384 17.46 7.39 -14.18
C ASP A 384 18.49 7.31 -15.32
N ARG A 385 18.06 7.55 -16.57
CA ARG A 385 18.87 7.41 -17.79
C ARG A 385 19.36 5.98 -18.06
N SER A 386 18.78 4.98 -17.42
CA SER A 386 19.03 3.57 -17.71
C SER A 386 18.57 3.20 -19.12
N ARG A 387 19.22 2.20 -19.73
CA ARG A 387 18.86 1.66 -21.04
C ARG A 387 17.95 0.44 -20.90
N LEU A 388 17.05 0.29 -21.86
CA LEU A 388 16.17 -0.85 -22.02
C LEU A 388 16.22 -1.29 -23.48
N ASN A 389 16.67 -2.52 -23.75
CA ASN A 389 16.67 -3.07 -25.10
C ASN A 389 15.71 -4.25 -25.20
N PHE A 390 14.99 -4.32 -26.31
CA PHE A 390 14.16 -5.43 -26.72
C PHE A 390 14.77 -6.09 -27.93
N ASP A 391 15.08 -7.38 -27.80
CA ASP A 391 15.55 -8.22 -28.90
C ASP A 391 14.55 -9.35 -29.09
N PHE A 392 13.86 -9.36 -30.23
CA PHE A 392 12.94 -10.42 -30.64
C PHE A 392 13.56 -11.20 -31.78
N GLU A 393 13.86 -12.47 -31.56
CA GLU A 393 14.51 -13.36 -32.51
C GLU A 393 13.50 -14.21 -33.29
N VAL A 394 13.94 -14.76 -34.44
CA VAL A 394 13.10 -15.53 -35.36
C VAL A 394 12.53 -16.82 -34.76
N ASP A 395 13.25 -17.41 -33.81
CA ASP A 395 12.90 -18.67 -33.15
C ASP A 395 11.82 -18.52 -32.04
N GLY A 396 11.38 -17.28 -31.82
CA GLY A 396 10.45 -16.87 -30.77
C GLY A 396 11.13 -16.56 -29.43
N GLN A 397 12.46 -16.54 -29.38
CA GLN A 397 13.21 -16.10 -28.22
C GLN A 397 13.13 -14.58 -28.09
N VAL A 398 12.77 -14.11 -26.90
CA VAL A 398 12.70 -12.70 -26.56
C VAL A 398 13.72 -12.45 -25.46
N THR A 399 14.60 -11.48 -25.69
CA THR A 399 15.61 -11.06 -24.71
C THR A 399 15.39 -9.60 -24.37
N LEU A 400 15.13 -9.34 -23.09
CA LEU A 400 14.99 -8.01 -22.52
C LEU A 400 16.26 -7.67 -21.74
N THR A 401 16.98 -6.66 -22.20
CA THR A 401 18.19 -6.20 -21.52
C THR A 401 17.88 -4.96 -20.70
N THR A 402 18.00 -5.05 -19.38
CA THR A 402 17.79 -3.93 -18.45
C THR A 402 18.54 -4.19 -17.14
N THR A 403 18.93 -3.12 -16.44
CA THR A 403 19.52 -3.21 -15.10
C THR A 403 18.48 -3.37 -14.00
N ASN A 404 17.22 -2.99 -14.27
CA ASN A 404 16.16 -2.98 -13.27
C ASN A 404 15.27 -4.22 -13.39
N ILE A 405 15.41 -5.15 -12.44
CA ILE A 405 14.61 -6.38 -12.35
C ILE A 405 13.10 -6.10 -12.22
N GLY A 406 12.71 -5.01 -11.56
CA GLY A 406 11.32 -4.61 -11.40
C GLY A 406 10.67 -4.23 -12.74
N LEU A 407 11.38 -3.43 -13.54
CA LEU A 407 10.95 -3.05 -14.89
C LEU A 407 10.81 -4.27 -15.80
N ALA A 408 11.79 -5.18 -15.79
CA ALA A 408 11.71 -6.43 -16.54
C ALA A 408 10.44 -7.24 -16.17
N GLY A 409 10.14 -7.32 -14.86
CA GLY A 409 8.91 -7.94 -14.38
C GLY A 409 7.65 -7.26 -14.92
N ASP A 410 7.57 -5.94 -14.87
CA ASP A 410 6.39 -5.19 -15.33
C ASP A 410 6.17 -5.31 -16.85
N LEU A 411 7.24 -5.35 -17.63
CA LEU A 411 7.21 -5.62 -19.07
C LEU A 411 6.69 -7.03 -19.37
N ILE A 412 7.23 -8.06 -18.71
CA ILE A 412 6.81 -9.44 -18.90
C ILE A 412 5.34 -9.63 -18.52
N GLN A 413 4.91 -9.09 -17.37
CA GLN A 413 3.52 -9.19 -16.91
C GLN A 413 2.56 -8.48 -17.86
N SER A 414 2.90 -7.27 -18.32
CA SER A 414 2.05 -6.54 -19.27
C SER A 414 1.97 -7.20 -20.64
N LEU A 415 3.08 -7.76 -21.13
CA LEU A 415 3.11 -8.52 -22.38
C LEU A 415 2.29 -9.81 -22.28
N ALA A 416 2.41 -10.56 -21.17
CA ALA A 416 1.65 -11.77 -20.95
C ALA A 416 0.14 -11.51 -20.85
N VAL A 417 -0.28 -10.45 -20.17
CA VAL A 417 -1.69 -10.04 -20.11
C VAL A 417 -2.22 -9.68 -21.50
N PHE A 418 -1.46 -8.92 -22.30
CA PHE A 418 -1.87 -8.51 -23.64
C PHE A 418 -1.97 -9.69 -24.63
N LEU A 419 -1.05 -10.64 -24.53
CA LEU A 419 -1.05 -11.84 -25.36
C LEU A 419 -1.96 -12.96 -24.82
N ASN A 420 -2.53 -12.78 -23.63
CA ASN A 420 -3.34 -13.77 -22.93
C ASN A 420 -2.60 -15.08 -22.64
N ILE A 421 -1.34 -14.97 -22.18
CA ILE A 421 -0.48 -16.11 -21.80
C ILE A 421 -0.74 -16.44 -20.33
N SER A 422 -1.21 -17.66 -20.05
CA SER A 422 -1.50 -18.11 -18.68
C SER A 422 -0.24 -18.44 -17.88
N ASP A 423 0.75 -19.06 -18.51
CA ASP A 423 1.97 -19.55 -17.87
C ASP A 423 3.19 -19.21 -18.72
N LEU A 424 4.19 -18.57 -18.11
CA LEU A 424 5.44 -18.20 -18.77
C LEU A 424 6.62 -18.41 -17.83
N GLN A 425 7.61 -19.17 -18.31
CA GLN A 425 8.90 -19.35 -17.64
C GLN A 425 9.93 -18.44 -18.29
N SER A 426 10.86 -17.94 -17.46
CA SER A 426 11.94 -17.05 -17.89
C SER A 426 13.25 -17.43 -17.22
N THR A 427 14.33 -17.18 -17.95
CA THR A 427 15.71 -17.23 -17.47
C THR A 427 16.23 -15.82 -17.32
N ALA A 428 16.73 -15.47 -16.15
CA ALA A 428 17.19 -14.13 -15.82
C ALA A 428 18.63 -14.16 -15.32
N ASN A 429 19.37 -13.09 -15.58
CA ASN A 429 20.68 -12.86 -14.99
C ASN A 429 20.73 -11.40 -14.53
N PHE A 430 20.95 -11.16 -13.23
CA PHE A 430 21.05 -9.82 -12.67
C PHE A 430 22.15 -9.79 -11.60
N PRO A 431 23.44 -9.67 -12.00
CA PRO A 431 24.57 -9.78 -11.08
C PRO A 431 24.50 -8.80 -9.89
N ASP A 432 24.07 -7.56 -10.13
CA ASP A 432 23.94 -6.55 -9.08
C ASP A 432 22.85 -6.92 -8.05
N THR A 433 21.73 -7.47 -8.53
CA THR A 433 20.63 -7.92 -7.65
C THR A 433 21.03 -9.16 -6.86
N GLU A 434 21.79 -10.08 -7.47
CA GLU A 434 22.32 -11.26 -6.79
C GLU A 434 23.31 -10.89 -5.68
N LYS A 435 24.18 -9.90 -5.93
CA LYS A 435 25.11 -9.39 -4.92
C LYS A 435 24.37 -8.71 -3.77
N LEU A 436 23.40 -7.83 -4.07
CA LEU A 436 22.57 -7.19 -3.06
C LEU A 436 21.81 -8.21 -2.21
N LEU A 437 21.31 -9.28 -2.82
CA LEU A 437 20.65 -10.36 -2.10
C LEU A 437 21.58 -11.07 -1.10
N GLN A 438 22.83 -11.35 -1.51
CA GLN A 438 23.83 -11.95 -0.63
C GLN A 438 24.17 -11.04 0.56
N GLU A 439 24.35 -9.74 0.30
CA GLU A 439 24.62 -8.73 1.33
C GLU A 439 23.45 -8.63 2.33
N GLU A 440 22.21 -8.60 1.84
CA GLU A 440 21.01 -8.50 2.69
C GLU A 440 20.78 -9.75 3.55
N ILE A 441 21.06 -10.96 3.03
CA ILE A 441 20.98 -12.19 3.83
C ILE A 441 22.04 -12.18 4.93
N GLN A 442 23.26 -11.75 4.62
CA GLN A 442 24.34 -11.64 5.60
C GLN A 442 23.98 -10.65 6.71
N ILE A 443 23.51 -9.46 6.34
CA ILE A 443 23.04 -8.44 7.30
C ILE A 443 21.92 -9.01 8.16
N SER A 444 20.95 -9.71 7.56
CA SER A 444 19.82 -10.29 8.29
C SER A 444 20.27 -11.33 9.33
N SER A 445 21.28 -12.14 8.99
CA SER A 445 21.87 -13.12 9.92
C SER A 445 22.60 -12.44 11.08
N GLU A 446 23.49 -11.48 10.79
CA GLU A 446 24.26 -10.74 11.79
C GLU A 446 23.35 -9.93 12.75
N VAL A 447 22.34 -9.26 12.19
CA VAL A 447 21.36 -8.52 12.99
C VAL A 447 20.51 -9.48 13.83
N GLY A 448 20.22 -10.69 13.33
CA GLY A 448 19.56 -11.75 14.09
C GLY A 448 20.34 -12.18 15.34
N GLU A 449 21.64 -12.44 15.19
CA GLU A 449 22.53 -12.83 16.31
C GLU A 449 22.67 -11.70 17.34
N THR A 450 22.94 -10.48 16.87
CA THR A 450 23.07 -9.31 17.75
C THR A 450 21.78 -9.03 18.51
N ARG A 451 20.61 -9.22 17.88
CA ARG A 451 19.30 -9.11 18.55
C ARG A 451 19.15 -10.13 19.67
N SER A 452 19.52 -11.39 19.45
CA SER A 452 19.44 -12.43 20.47
C SER A 452 20.33 -12.10 21.67
N ARG A 453 21.56 -11.64 21.41
CA ARG A 453 22.49 -11.21 22.46
C ARG A 453 21.96 -10.03 23.26
N LEU A 454 21.51 -8.97 22.59
CA LEU A 454 20.95 -7.77 23.25
C LEU A 454 19.69 -8.08 24.05
N ALA A 455 18.88 -9.05 23.62
CA ALA A 455 17.70 -9.49 24.36
C ALA A 455 18.08 -10.19 25.68
N ALA A 456 19.09 -11.05 25.66
CA ALA A 456 19.61 -11.71 26.87
C ALA A 456 20.20 -10.71 27.87
N GLU A 457 21.06 -9.79 27.40
CA GLU A 457 21.63 -8.73 28.24
C GLU A 457 20.55 -7.82 28.85
N SER A 458 19.52 -7.48 28.07
CA SER A 458 18.40 -6.66 28.56
C SER A 458 17.57 -7.38 29.62
N ALA A 459 17.38 -8.70 29.44
CA ALA A 459 16.66 -9.53 30.41
C ALA A 459 17.43 -9.66 31.73
N GLU A 460 18.74 -9.88 31.67
CA GLU A 460 19.61 -9.93 32.85
C GLU A 460 19.56 -8.61 33.64
N LYS A 461 19.71 -7.46 32.95
CA LYS A 461 19.61 -6.14 33.58
C LYS A 461 18.24 -5.89 34.20
N ALA A 462 17.15 -6.29 33.54
CA ALA A 462 15.80 -6.18 34.10
C ALA A 462 15.61 -7.07 35.34
N GLN A 463 16.17 -8.28 35.35
CA GLN A 463 16.19 -9.15 36.53
C GLN A 463 16.97 -8.53 37.70
N LEU A 464 18.12 -7.91 37.43
CA LEU A 464 18.90 -7.20 38.45
C LEU A 464 18.12 -6.01 39.04
N ILE A 465 17.47 -5.19 38.21
CA ILE A 465 16.66 -4.06 38.68
C ILE A 465 15.48 -4.54 39.54
N THR A 466 14.78 -5.60 39.11
CA THR A 466 13.64 -6.15 39.86
C THR A 466 14.04 -6.79 41.19
N ALA A 467 15.29 -7.24 41.34
CA ALA A 467 15.84 -7.71 42.62
C ALA A 467 16.37 -6.56 43.50
N LEU A 468 17.06 -5.59 42.91
CA LEU A 468 17.70 -4.48 43.63
C LEU A 468 16.69 -3.46 44.17
N LEU A 469 15.59 -3.22 43.47
CA LEU A 469 14.60 -2.21 43.87
C LEU A 469 13.91 -2.58 45.20
N PRO A 470 13.35 -3.80 45.39
CA PRO A 470 12.84 -4.23 46.69
C PRO A 470 13.92 -4.22 47.78
N ALA A 471 15.15 -4.64 47.44
CA ALA A 471 16.27 -4.63 48.39
C ALA A 471 16.67 -3.21 48.81
N ALA A 472 16.55 -2.21 47.92
CA ALA A 472 16.77 -0.81 48.25
C ALA A 472 15.68 -0.26 49.16
N ILE A 473 14.42 -0.65 48.92
CA ILE A 473 13.27 -0.28 49.75
C ILE A 473 13.40 -0.88 51.16
N ASP A 474 13.80 -2.14 51.27
CA ASP A 474 14.04 -2.79 52.57
C ASP A 474 15.16 -2.08 53.35
N ALA A 475 16.26 -1.75 52.67
CA ALA A 475 17.38 -1.00 53.25
C ALA A 475 16.99 0.40 53.76
N ALA A 476 15.95 1.02 53.18
CA ALA A 476 15.45 2.32 53.64
C ALA A 476 14.96 2.28 55.10
N SER A 477 14.54 1.11 55.59
CA SER A 477 14.02 0.93 56.94
C SER A 477 15.11 0.97 58.02
N TYR A 478 16.38 0.71 57.68
CA TYR A 478 17.45 0.57 58.68
C TYR A 478 18.75 1.32 58.32
N ASP A 479 19.10 1.54 57.05
CA ASP A 479 20.30 2.28 56.65
C ASP A 479 20.12 3.07 55.34
N ILE A 480 19.99 4.39 55.50
CA ILE A 480 19.83 5.35 54.39
C ILE A 480 21.05 5.37 53.47
N LYS A 481 22.27 5.11 53.96
CA LYS A 481 23.48 5.12 53.12
C LYS A 481 23.49 3.92 52.17
N VAL A 482 23.11 2.75 52.67
CA VAL A 482 22.97 1.52 51.85
C VAL A 482 21.85 1.68 50.85
N MET A 483 20.72 2.27 51.26
CA MET A 483 19.62 2.63 50.36
C MET A 483 20.11 3.51 49.20
N LEU A 484 20.83 4.61 49.50
CA LEU A 484 21.35 5.52 48.47
C LEU A 484 22.35 4.84 47.52
N SER A 485 23.19 3.93 48.02
CA SER A 485 24.11 3.15 47.18
C SER A 485 23.34 2.25 46.20
N ARG A 486 22.35 1.51 46.70
CA ARG A 486 21.51 0.62 45.87
C ARG A 486 20.67 1.39 44.85
N TYR A 487 20.12 2.55 45.22
CA TYR A 487 19.43 3.43 44.26
C TYR A 487 20.39 3.97 43.18
N LYS A 488 21.63 4.31 43.54
CA LYS A 488 22.63 4.72 42.56
C LYS A 488 22.92 3.59 41.56
N GLU A 489 23.03 2.34 42.03
CA GLU A 489 23.18 1.17 41.17
C GLU A 489 21.97 0.96 40.26
N VAL A 490 20.75 1.09 40.79
CA VAL A 490 19.51 1.01 39.98
C VAL A 490 19.47 2.09 38.89
N ILE A 491 19.86 3.33 39.22
CA ILE A 491 19.90 4.43 38.25
C ILE A 491 20.91 4.13 37.14
N LEU A 492 22.11 3.65 37.49
CA LEU A 492 23.13 3.27 36.51
C LEU A 492 22.65 2.14 35.59
N LEU A 493 22.07 1.08 36.17
CA LEU A 493 21.50 -0.03 35.39
C LEU A 493 20.35 0.42 34.49
N ASN A 494 19.53 1.39 34.93
CA ASN A 494 18.44 1.93 34.14
C ASN A 494 18.95 2.75 32.94
N GLU A 495 19.98 3.59 33.12
CA GLU A 495 20.62 4.33 32.02
C GLU A 495 21.26 3.37 30.99
N GLU A 496 21.91 2.32 31.47
CA GLU A 496 22.45 1.27 30.60
C GLU A 496 21.36 0.50 29.85
N LEU A 497 20.25 0.17 30.52
CA LEU A 497 19.10 -0.50 29.91
C LEU A 497 18.44 0.38 28.85
N LEU A 498 18.30 1.69 29.11
CA LEU A 498 17.80 2.65 28.12
C LEU A 498 18.70 2.70 26.88
N THR A 499 20.02 2.72 27.08
CA THR A 499 20.99 2.69 25.98
C THR A 499 20.87 1.38 25.19
N SER A 500 20.78 0.23 25.86
CA SER A 500 20.56 -1.07 25.22
C SER A 500 19.23 -1.11 24.45
N CYS A 501 18.16 -0.52 24.99
CA CYS A 501 16.87 -0.40 24.31
C CYS A 501 16.97 0.46 23.03
N TYR A 502 17.73 1.55 23.05
CA TYR A 502 17.96 2.38 21.86
C TYR A 502 18.70 1.61 20.76
N VAL A 503 19.79 0.92 21.12
CA VAL A 503 20.55 0.07 20.18
C VAL A 503 19.66 -1.04 19.62
N ARG A 504 18.91 -1.73 20.48
CA ARG A 504 17.96 -2.78 20.06
C ARG A 504 16.90 -2.26 19.09
N ARG A 505 16.36 -1.05 19.33
CA ARG A 505 15.40 -0.43 18.42
C ARG A 505 16.05 -0.14 17.06
N SER A 506 17.24 0.44 17.03
CA SER A 506 17.95 0.74 15.79
C SER A 506 18.29 -0.54 15.01
N SER A 507 18.78 -1.58 15.68
CA SER A 507 19.01 -2.90 15.07
C SER A 507 17.72 -3.53 14.53
N GLN A 508 16.60 -3.40 15.24
CA GLN A 508 15.30 -3.88 14.75
C GLN A 508 14.82 -3.11 13.51
N GLU A 509 15.01 -1.80 13.46
CA GLU A 509 14.68 -0.97 12.29
C GLU A 509 15.53 -1.40 11.07
N GLN A 510 16.81 -1.69 11.26
CA GLN A 510 17.69 -2.24 10.22
C GLN A 510 17.23 -3.63 9.74
N MET A 511 16.89 -4.55 10.66
CA MET A 511 16.36 -5.87 10.31
C MET A 511 15.10 -5.79 9.46
N VAL A 512 14.15 -4.95 9.86
CA VAL A 512 12.88 -4.77 9.14
C VAL A 512 13.13 -4.19 7.74
N SER A 513 14.09 -3.27 7.60
CA SER A 513 14.49 -2.74 6.30
C SER A 513 15.10 -3.83 5.40
N SER A 514 16.00 -4.64 5.95
CA SER A 514 16.65 -5.74 5.24
C SER A 514 15.66 -6.80 4.79
N LEU A 515 14.77 -7.25 5.69
CA LEU A 515 13.68 -8.19 5.35
C LEU A 515 12.76 -7.63 4.27
N LYS A 516 12.45 -6.33 4.30
CA LYS A 516 11.65 -5.68 3.26
C LYS A 516 12.37 -5.71 1.90
N ASN A 517 13.68 -5.48 1.87
CA ASN A 517 14.48 -5.54 0.65
C ASN A 517 14.54 -6.97 0.10
N LEU A 518 14.77 -7.97 0.96
CA LEU A 518 14.72 -9.40 0.59
C LEU A 518 13.36 -9.78 0.00
N HIS A 519 12.26 -9.45 0.68
CA HIS A 519 10.91 -9.70 0.18
C HIS A 519 10.64 -8.99 -1.16
N ASN A 520 11.16 -7.78 -1.36
CA ASN A 520 11.02 -7.08 -2.65
C ASN A 520 11.77 -7.80 -3.78
N ILE A 521 12.99 -8.27 -3.54
CA ILE A 521 13.76 -9.03 -4.54
C ILE A 521 13.02 -10.33 -4.88
N LEU A 522 12.54 -11.06 -3.87
CA LEU A 522 11.74 -12.27 -4.05
C LEU A 522 10.46 -12.01 -4.87
N LYS A 523 9.78 -10.91 -4.59
CA LYS A 523 8.61 -10.49 -5.35
C LYS A 523 8.97 -10.21 -6.81
N GLN A 524 10.05 -9.46 -7.06
CA GLN A 524 10.51 -9.14 -8.40
C GLN A 524 10.89 -10.40 -9.17
N ALA A 525 11.57 -11.35 -8.53
CA ALA A 525 11.88 -12.67 -9.09
C ALA A 525 10.63 -13.45 -9.51
N ALA A 526 9.58 -13.42 -8.69
CA ALA A 526 8.31 -14.06 -9.00
C ALA A 526 7.58 -13.36 -10.16
N ARG A 527 7.68 -12.03 -10.27
CA ARG A 527 7.08 -11.23 -11.36
C ARG A 527 7.77 -11.39 -12.71
N LEU A 528 9.00 -11.92 -12.75
CA LEU A 528 9.63 -12.30 -14.03
C LEU A 528 8.94 -13.48 -14.71
N ARG A 529 8.02 -14.17 -14.01
CA ARG A 529 7.32 -15.38 -14.46
C ARG A 529 5.82 -15.21 -14.31
N VAL A 530 5.05 -15.98 -15.06
CA VAL A 530 3.59 -15.85 -15.12
C VAL A 530 2.94 -17.19 -14.75
N GLY A 531 1.80 -17.11 -14.06
CA GLY A 531 0.99 -18.27 -13.71
C GLY A 531 1.65 -19.17 -12.66
N LYS A 532 1.64 -20.48 -12.93
CA LYS A 532 2.13 -21.52 -12.01
C LYS A 532 3.61 -21.34 -11.65
N TYR A 533 4.43 -20.86 -12.58
CA TYR A 533 5.86 -20.66 -12.38
C TYR A 533 6.16 -19.54 -11.38
N SER A 534 5.31 -18.51 -11.34
CA SER A 534 5.42 -17.43 -10.34
C SER A 534 5.20 -17.97 -8.93
N LYS A 535 4.14 -18.77 -8.72
CA LYS A 535 3.83 -19.41 -7.43
C LYS A 535 4.92 -20.39 -6.99
N ALA A 536 5.43 -21.19 -7.93
CA ALA A 536 6.50 -22.15 -7.67
C ALA A 536 7.78 -21.46 -7.16
N VAL A 537 8.16 -20.33 -7.76
CA VAL A 537 9.34 -19.55 -7.34
C VAL A 537 9.17 -18.97 -5.94
N VAL A 538 8.00 -18.43 -5.60
CA VAL A 538 7.74 -17.92 -4.24
C VAL A 538 7.91 -19.02 -3.19
N SER A 539 7.34 -20.20 -3.44
CA SER A 539 7.49 -21.36 -2.55
C SER A 539 8.94 -21.81 -2.45
N ALA A 540 9.62 -21.96 -3.60
CA ALA A 540 11.01 -22.43 -3.67
C ALA A 540 11.98 -21.48 -2.97
N CYS A 541 11.85 -20.18 -3.22
CA CYS A 541 12.67 -19.17 -2.56
C CYS A 541 12.49 -19.19 -1.06
N ARG A 542 11.26 -19.41 -0.58
CA ARG A 542 11.02 -19.45 0.85
C ARG A 542 11.64 -20.68 1.51
N THR A 543 11.54 -21.84 0.89
CA THR A 543 12.23 -23.05 1.36
C THR A 543 13.74 -22.80 1.40
N ALA A 544 14.32 -22.20 0.35
CA ALA A 544 15.75 -21.87 0.32
C ALA A 544 16.17 -20.88 1.43
N VAL A 545 15.32 -19.89 1.75
CA VAL A 545 15.55 -18.96 2.88
C VAL A 545 15.45 -19.68 4.23
N GLN A 546 14.50 -20.62 4.39
CA GLN A 546 14.38 -21.43 5.61
C GLN A 546 15.58 -22.37 5.81
N ASP A 547 16.09 -22.94 4.71
CA ASP A 547 17.26 -23.83 4.72
C ASP A 547 18.60 -23.08 4.80
N GLY A 548 18.58 -21.74 4.74
CA GLY A 548 19.78 -20.90 4.72
C GLY A 548 20.67 -21.09 3.48
N ASN A 549 20.11 -21.58 2.37
CA ASN A 549 20.87 -21.92 1.17
C ASN A 549 20.85 -20.76 0.15
N THR A 550 21.87 -19.89 0.24
CA THR A 550 22.04 -18.72 -0.62
C THR A 550 22.28 -19.08 -2.09
N ASP A 551 23.03 -20.16 -2.36
CA ASP A 551 23.33 -20.61 -3.73
C ASP A 551 22.09 -21.13 -4.44
N ALA A 552 21.24 -21.87 -3.72
CA ALA A 552 19.94 -22.31 -4.23
C ALA A 552 19.06 -21.09 -4.57
N LEU A 553 19.06 -20.05 -3.74
CA LEU A 553 18.28 -18.84 -3.96
C LEU A 553 18.69 -18.11 -5.26
N ILE A 554 19.99 -17.98 -5.51
CA ILE A 554 20.53 -17.38 -6.75
C ILE A 554 20.14 -18.23 -7.96
N LYS A 555 20.21 -19.56 -7.84
CA LYS A 555 19.81 -20.46 -8.92
C LYS A 555 18.31 -20.37 -9.22
N ILE A 556 17.46 -20.26 -8.20
CA ILE A 556 16.02 -20.06 -8.35
C ILE A 556 15.73 -18.70 -9.02
N LEU A 557 16.44 -17.63 -8.65
CA LEU A 557 16.35 -16.34 -9.33
C LEU A 557 16.64 -16.48 -10.83
N ARG A 558 17.72 -17.18 -11.18
CA ARG A 558 18.14 -17.35 -12.58
C ARG A 558 17.19 -18.20 -13.40
N VAL A 559 16.82 -19.40 -12.94
CA VAL A 559 16.13 -20.41 -13.78
C VAL A 559 14.70 -20.67 -13.35
N GLY A 560 14.36 -20.40 -12.09
CA GLY A 560 13.02 -20.59 -11.54
C GLY A 560 12.72 -22.01 -11.05
N GLU A 561 13.73 -22.88 -11.01
CA GLU A 561 13.59 -24.28 -10.56
C GLU A 561 14.65 -24.65 -9.53
N ILE A 562 14.23 -25.42 -8.52
CA ILE A 562 15.13 -26.20 -7.67
C ILE A 562 15.46 -27.46 -8.45
N VAL A 563 16.65 -27.52 -9.07
CA VAL A 563 17.16 -28.80 -9.57
C VAL A 563 17.44 -29.66 -8.33
N LYS A 564 16.65 -30.73 -8.18
CA LYS A 564 16.88 -31.76 -7.16
C LYS A 564 18.27 -32.35 -7.25
#